data_AF-A0A511MB80-F1
#
_entry.id   AF-A0A511MB80-F1
#
_cell.length_a   1.000
_cell.length_b   1.000
_cell.length_c   1.000
_cell.angle_alpha   90.00
_cell.angle_beta   90.00
_cell.angle_gamma   90.00
#
_symmetry.space_group_name_H-M   'P 1'
#
loop_
_entity.id
_entity.type
_entity.pdbx_description
1 polymer ?
#
loop_
_entity_poly.entity_id
_entity_poly.type
_entity_poly.pdbx_seq_one_letter_code
_entity_poly.pdbx_strand_id
1 'polypeptide(L)'
;MRRHVGLALLAAAGLLNTAPAVGVVAPQGMYAAYGIAPAGRDLEVVLRHRAVLFAVLGVGLLVAIFRPALRPIAVRANAISMGSFLVLVIAGGPVGPGLVRVAAVDVAGLAALGVGVALLRGERAVEQGRLVGGRG
;
A
#
# COMPACT_ATOMS: atom_id res chain seq x y z
N MET A 1 -6.68 -20.90 -9.48
CA MET A 1 -6.85 -19.57 -10.12
C MET A 1 -6.93 -18.43 -9.10
N ARG A 2 -7.76 -18.53 -8.05
CA ARG A 2 -7.96 -17.45 -7.06
C ARG A 2 -6.70 -17.08 -6.26
N ARG A 3 -5.81 -18.04 -5.96
CA ARG A 3 -4.47 -17.76 -5.39
C ARG A 3 -3.66 -16.76 -6.19
N HIS A 4 -3.61 -16.93 -7.51
CA HIS A 4 -2.76 -16.13 -8.39
C HIS A 4 -3.31 -14.71 -8.51
N VAL A 5 -4.64 -14.56 -8.53
CA VAL A 5 -5.33 -13.27 -8.46
C VAL A 5 -5.03 -12.55 -7.13
N GLY A 6 -5.05 -13.26 -6.00
CA GLY A 6 -4.69 -12.70 -4.70
C GLY A 6 -3.23 -12.22 -4.63
N LEU A 7 -2.28 -12.95 -5.24
CA LEU A 7 -0.89 -12.51 -5.32
C LEU A 7 -0.70 -11.32 -6.26
N ALA A 8 -1.41 -11.31 -7.41
CA ALA A 8 -1.39 -10.19 -8.34
C ALA A 8 -1.92 -8.90 -7.70
N LEU A 9 -2.98 -8.99 -6.89
CA LEU A 9 -3.52 -7.85 -6.15
C LEU A 9 -2.57 -7.34 -5.06
N LEU A 10 -1.86 -8.24 -4.35
CA LEU A 10 -0.81 -7.84 -3.41
C LEU A 10 0.38 -7.21 -4.14
N ALA A 11 0.73 -7.71 -5.32
CA ALA A 11 1.76 -7.10 -6.16
C ALA A 11 1.35 -5.69 -6.62
N ALA A 12 0.11 -5.54 -7.10
CA ALA A 12 -0.44 -4.24 -7.50
C ALA A 12 -0.47 -3.26 -6.32
N ALA A 13 -0.93 -3.68 -5.13
CA ALA A 13 -0.91 -2.85 -3.93
C ALA A 13 0.52 -2.46 -3.53
N GLY A 14 1.48 -3.38 -3.64
CA GLY A 14 2.90 -3.12 -3.39
C GLY A 14 3.47 -2.10 -4.37
N LEU A 15 3.19 -2.26 -5.66
CA LEU A 15 3.60 -1.30 -6.70
C LEU A 15 2.98 0.08 -6.48
N LEU A 16 1.68 0.15 -6.18
CA LEU A 16 1.01 1.42 -5.86
C LEU A 16 1.67 2.08 -4.64
N ASN A 17 2.02 1.31 -3.62
CA ASN A 17 2.69 1.85 -2.45
C ASN A 17 4.16 2.24 -2.71
N THR A 18 4.78 1.74 -3.78
CA THR A 18 6.09 2.26 -4.26
C THR A 18 5.97 3.49 -5.16
N ALA A 19 4.76 3.90 -5.59
CA ALA A 19 4.61 5.09 -6.44
C ALA A 19 5.21 6.37 -5.82
N PRO A 20 5.10 6.63 -4.49
CA PRO A 20 5.78 7.76 -3.86
C PRO A 20 7.32 7.67 -3.94
N ALA A 21 7.90 6.48 -4.12
CA ALA A 21 9.35 6.28 -4.18
C ALA A 21 10.01 6.99 -5.38
N VAL A 22 9.25 7.24 -6.45
CA VAL A 22 9.71 8.07 -7.59
C VAL A 22 10.11 9.48 -7.12
N GLY A 23 9.45 9.95 -6.06
CA GLY A 23 9.75 11.21 -5.41
C GLY A 23 11.11 11.30 -4.71
N VAL A 24 11.72 10.16 -4.36
CA VAL A 24 13.08 10.13 -3.80
C VAL A 24 14.10 10.60 -4.84
N VAL A 25 13.87 10.27 -6.11
CA VAL A 25 14.80 10.52 -7.22
C VAL A 25 14.48 11.83 -7.96
N ALA A 26 13.21 12.22 -8.01
CA ALA A 26 12.74 13.44 -8.70
C ALA A 26 11.95 14.37 -7.75
N PRO A 27 12.63 15.26 -7.00
CA PRO A 27 11.98 16.19 -6.06
C PRO A 27 11.01 17.14 -6.77
N GLN A 28 11.36 17.57 -7.97
CA GLN A 28 10.55 18.43 -8.83
C GLN A 28 9.24 17.73 -9.25
N GLY A 29 9.31 16.40 -9.47
CA GLY A 29 8.16 15.55 -9.72
C GLY A 29 7.26 15.38 -8.49
N MET A 30 7.83 15.40 -7.27
CA MET A 30 7.02 15.42 -6.04
C MET A 30 6.24 16.72 -5.90
N TYR A 31 6.89 17.88 -6.04
CA TYR A 31 6.17 19.16 -5.93
C TYR A 31 5.02 19.26 -6.93
N ALA A 32 5.23 18.78 -8.16
CA ALA A 32 4.18 18.69 -9.18
C ALA A 32 3.08 17.66 -8.82
N ALA A 33 3.44 16.47 -8.33
CA ALA A 33 2.49 15.42 -7.96
C ALA A 33 1.63 15.80 -6.74
N TYR A 34 2.24 16.45 -5.75
CA TYR A 34 1.57 16.91 -4.53
C TYR A 34 0.96 18.31 -4.68
N GLY A 35 1.26 19.04 -5.77
CA GLY A 35 0.72 20.38 -6.04
C GLY A 35 1.16 21.43 -5.01
N ILE A 36 2.36 21.27 -4.45
CA ILE A 36 2.89 22.13 -3.38
C ILE A 36 3.96 23.04 -3.99
N ALA A 37 3.94 24.33 -3.68
CA ALA A 37 5.06 25.21 -4.00
C ALA A 37 6.33 24.74 -3.26
N PRO A 38 7.53 24.84 -3.84
CA PRO A 38 8.78 24.50 -3.16
C PRO A 38 8.94 25.31 -1.87
N ALA A 39 8.66 24.72 -0.71
CA ALA A 39 8.70 25.41 0.59
C ALA A 39 10.04 25.22 1.33
N GLY A 40 11.15 25.28 0.59
CA GLY A 40 12.50 25.16 1.15
C GLY A 40 12.98 23.73 1.41
N ARG A 41 14.25 23.62 1.83
CA ARG A 41 15.00 22.36 1.98
C ARG A 41 14.41 21.44 3.07
N ASP A 42 13.81 22.00 4.12
CA ASP A 42 13.28 21.22 5.25
C ASP A 42 12.05 20.39 4.84
N LEU A 43 11.11 20.99 4.10
CA LEU A 43 9.95 20.26 3.58
C LEU A 43 10.38 19.17 2.59
N GLU A 44 11.40 19.46 1.76
CA GLU A 44 11.92 18.50 0.79
C GLU A 44 12.44 17.22 1.47
N VAL A 45 13.20 17.38 2.56
CA VAL A 45 13.73 16.24 3.33
C VAL A 45 12.60 15.40 3.92
N VAL A 46 11.55 16.02 4.46
CA VAL A 46 10.39 15.30 5.03
C VAL A 46 9.64 14.52 3.94
N LEU A 47 9.43 15.12 2.76
CA LEU A 47 8.77 14.45 1.63
C LEU A 47 9.61 13.27 1.11
N ARG A 48 10.93 13.44 0.98
CA ARG A 48 11.84 12.35 0.59
C ARG A 48 11.86 11.22 1.62
N HIS A 49 11.89 11.53 2.91
CA HIS A 49 11.84 10.52 3.97
C HIS A 49 10.54 9.71 3.89
N ARG A 50 9.41 10.39 3.69
CA ARG A 50 8.11 9.73 3.49
C ARG A 50 8.11 8.84 2.25
N ALA A 51 8.72 9.29 1.15
CA ALA A 51 8.86 8.49 -0.06
C ALA A 51 9.70 7.22 0.17
N VAL A 52 10.76 7.30 0.98
CA VAL A 52 11.56 6.13 1.38
C VAL A 52 10.75 5.16 2.25
N LEU A 53 9.99 5.66 3.24
CA LEU A 53 9.14 4.80 4.07
C LEU A 53 8.12 4.02 3.23
N PHE A 54 7.49 4.68 2.27
CA PHE A 54 6.57 4.03 1.33
C PHE A 54 7.27 3.01 0.43
N ALA A 55 8.48 3.31 -0.05
CA ALA A 55 9.30 2.35 -0.79
C ALA A 55 9.58 1.08 0.04
N VAL A 56 9.97 1.23 1.31
CA VAL A 56 10.23 0.11 2.23
C VAL A 56 8.96 -0.73 2.46
N LEU A 57 7.82 -0.07 2.66
CA LEU A 57 6.54 -0.76 2.86
C LEU A 57 6.08 -1.52 1.60
N GLY A 58 6.21 -0.90 0.42
CA GLY A 58 5.88 -1.50 -0.85
C GLY A 58 6.78 -2.70 -1.18
N VAL A 59 8.10 -2.54 -1.05
CA VAL A 59 9.06 -3.65 -1.23
C VAL A 59 8.82 -4.75 -0.20
N GLY A 60 8.56 -4.41 1.06
CA GLY A 60 8.22 -5.40 2.09
C GLY A 60 6.97 -6.22 1.74
N LEU A 61 5.97 -5.59 1.13
CA LEU A 61 4.77 -6.27 0.65
C LEU A 61 5.07 -7.19 -0.56
N LEU A 62 5.93 -6.74 -1.48
CA LEU A 62 6.40 -7.56 -2.61
C LEU A 62 7.22 -8.77 -2.13
N VAL A 63 8.13 -8.60 -1.17
CA VAL A 63 8.90 -9.69 -0.58
C VAL A 63 7.98 -10.70 0.10
N ALA A 64 6.89 -10.24 0.72
CA ALA A 64 5.90 -11.11 1.34
C ALA A 64 5.13 -11.99 0.34
N ILE A 65 5.15 -11.67 -0.97
CA ILE A 65 4.64 -12.56 -2.01
C ILE A 65 5.45 -13.87 -2.01
N PHE A 66 6.78 -13.78 -1.95
CA PHE A 66 7.69 -14.92 -1.94
C PHE A 66 7.86 -15.57 -0.57
N ARG A 67 7.61 -14.82 0.51
CA ARG A 67 7.71 -15.30 1.90
C ARG A 67 6.35 -15.24 2.61
N PRO A 68 5.51 -16.30 2.54
CA PRO A 68 4.17 -16.32 3.12
C PRO A 68 4.10 -15.99 4.61
N ALA A 69 5.17 -16.30 5.37
CA ALA A 69 5.29 -15.99 6.79
C ALA A 69 5.30 -14.48 7.08
N LEU A 70 5.77 -13.66 6.14
CA LEU A 70 5.85 -12.20 6.31
C LEU A 70 4.57 -11.47 5.91
N ARG A 71 3.67 -12.12 5.15
CA ARG A 71 2.40 -11.53 4.67
C ARG A 71 1.56 -10.85 5.75
N PRO A 72 1.27 -11.46 6.92
CA PRO A 72 0.41 -10.81 7.90
C PRO A 72 1.03 -9.54 8.49
N ILE A 73 2.37 -9.48 8.59
CA ILE A 73 3.06 -8.29 9.09
C ILE A 73 3.11 -7.21 7.99
N ALA A 74 3.49 -7.58 6.77
CA ALA A 74 3.57 -6.64 5.64
C ALA A 74 2.22 -6.00 5.30
N VAL A 75 1.15 -6.80 5.29
CA VAL A 75 -0.23 -6.33 5.08
C VAL A 75 -0.65 -5.33 6.17
N ARG A 76 -0.42 -5.67 7.45
CA ARG A 76 -0.78 -4.77 8.56
C ARG A 76 -0.01 -3.46 8.51
N ALA A 77 1.29 -3.52 8.24
CA ALA A 77 2.12 -2.33 8.12
C ALA A 77 1.66 -1.41 6.98
N ASN A 78 1.35 -1.97 5.80
CA ASN A 78 0.83 -1.22 4.67
C ASN A 78 -0.56 -0.61 4.98
N ALA A 79 -1.45 -1.38 5.59
CA ALA A 79 -2.79 -0.92 5.98
C ALA A 79 -2.75 0.22 7.01
N ILE A 80 -1.89 0.10 8.03
CA ILE A 80 -1.69 1.16 9.04
C ILE A 80 -1.16 2.42 8.36
N SER A 81 -0.14 2.30 7.50
CA SER A 81 0.46 3.46 6.83
C SER A 81 -0.53 4.22 5.95
N MET A 82 -1.27 3.52 5.07
CA MET A 82 -2.27 4.14 4.19
C MET A 82 -3.46 4.68 5.01
N GLY A 83 -3.93 3.91 5.99
CA GLY A 83 -5.06 4.28 6.84
C GLY A 83 -4.77 5.54 7.65
N SER A 84 -3.59 5.64 8.27
CA SER A 84 -3.19 6.82 9.02
C SER A 84 -3.11 8.06 8.13
N PHE A 85 -2.59 7.96 6.90
CA PHE A 85 -2.58 9.10 5.99
C PHE A 85 -4.00 9.55 5.61
N LEU A 86 -4.88 8.60 5.30
CA LEU A 86 -6.26 8.92 4.91
C LEU A 86 -7.03 9.59 6.06
N VAL A 87 -6.85 9.11 7.29
CA VAL A 87 -7.42 9.74 8.50
C VAL A 87 -6.93 11.17 8.66
N LEU A 88 -5.63 11.43 8.47
CA LEU A 88 -5.06 12.78 8.57
C LEU A 88 -5.60 13.72 7.47
N VAL A 89 -5.79 13.23 6.25
CA VAL A 89 -6.36 14.03 5.15
C VAL A 89 -7.83 14.36 5.42
N ILE A 90 -8.60 13.42 5.96
CA ILE A 90 -10.02 13.64 6.27
C ILE A 90 -10.19 14.55 7.50
N ALA A 91 -9.39 14.36 8.54
CA ALA A 91 -9.50 15.11 9.80
C ALA A 91 -8.84 16.49 9.77
N GLY A 92 -7.85 16.71 8.90
CA GLY A 92 -7.02 17.92 8.86
C GLY A 92 -7.63 19.12 8.11
N GLY A 93 -8.77 18.95 7.45
CA GLY A 93 -9.42 20.01 6.65
C GLY A 93 -9.01 20.02 5.17
N PRO A 94 -9.36 21.09 4.41
CA PRO A 94 -9.13 21.15 2.97
C PRO A 94 -7.65 21.06 2.61
N VAL A 95 -7.28 20.06 1.79
CA VAL A 95 -5.92 19.86 1.29
C VAL A 95 -5.82 20.18 -0.20
N GLY A 96 -4.61 20.49 -0.68
CA GLY A 96 -4.36 20.77 -2.09
C GLY A 96 -4.69 19.58 -3.02
N PRO A 97 -4.97 19.84 -4.31
CA PRO A 97 -5.44 18.83 -5.27
C PRO A 97 -4.42 17.70 -5.54
N GLY A 98 -3.13 17.92 -5.29
CA GLY A 98 -2.14 16.84 -5.37
C GLY A 98 -2.20 15.88 -4.18
N LEU A 99 -2.44 16.38 -2.97
CA LEU A 99 -2.68 15.51 -1.79
C LEU A 99 -3.95 14.67 -1.98
N VAL A 100 -5.00 15.23 -2.58
CA VAL A 100 -6.24 14.49 -2.91
C VAL A 100 -5.95 13.34 -3.87
N ARG A 101 -5.12 13.56 -4.90
CA ARG A 101 -4.72 12.49 -5.84
C ARG A 101 -3.96 11.36 -5.14
N VAL A 102 -3.04 11.70 -4.24
CA VAL A 102 -2.30 10.70 -3.45
C VAL A 102 -3.24 9.94 -2.53
N ALA A 103 -4.20 10.61 -1.89
CA ALA A 103 -5.23 9.96 -1.08
C ALA A 103 -6.09 8.99 -1.91
N ALA A 104 -6.44 9.35 -3.16
CA ALA A 104 -7.17 8.46 -4.06
C ALA A 104 -6.36 7.21 -4.44
N VAL A 105 -5.06 7.36 -4.67
CA VAL A 105 -4.14 6.23 -4.91
C VAL A 105 -4.06 5.31 -3.68
N ASP A 106 -3.96 5.88 -2.47
CA ASP A 106 -3.92 5.10 -1.23
C ASP A 106 -5.24 4.35 -0.97
N VAL A 107 -6.40 4.93 -1.31
CA VAL A 107 -7.70 4.24 -1.25
C VAL A 107 -7.72 3.05 -2.21
N ALA A 108 -7.26 3.21 -3.45
CA ALA A 108 -7.17 2.12 -4.40
C ALA A 108 -6.20 1.02 -3.92
N GLY A 109 -5.06 1.40 -3.33
CA GLY A 109 -4.11 0.49 -2.71
C GLY A 109 -4.71 -0.30 -1.54
N LEU A 110 -5.43 0.36 -0.63
CA LEU A 110 -6.16 -0.25 0.48
C LEU A 110 -7.22 -1.23 0.01
N ALA A 111 -8.00 -0.87 -1.02
CA ALA A 111 -8.99 -1.75 -1.62
C ALA A 111 -8.34 -3.00 -2.21
N ALA A 112 -7.27 -2.84 -2.99
CA ALA A 112 -6.52 -3.96 -3.58
C ALA A 112 -5.91 -4.87 -2.49
N LEU A 113 -5.34 -4.28 -1.43
CA LEU A 113 -4.81 -5.02 -0.27
C LEU A 113 -5.91 -5.82 0.42
N GLY A 114 -7.07 -5.21 0.68
CA GLY A 114 -8.23 -5.84 1.33
C GLY A 114 -8.77 -7.02 0.52
N VAL A 115 -8.99 -6.82 -0.78
CA VAL A 115 -9.48 -7.89 -1.68
C VAL A 115 -8.45 -9.02 -1.79
N GLY A 116 -7.16 -8.69 -1.92
CA GLY A 116 -6.08 -9.68 -1.96
C GLY A 116 -6.03 -10.56 -0.71
N VAL A 117 -6.19 -9.96 0.48
CA VAL A 117 -6.25 -10.69 1.76
C VAL A 117 -7.51 -11.55 1.85
N ALA A 118 -8.67 -11.03 1.47
CA ALA A 118 -9.93 -11.77 1.50
C ALA A 118 -9.88 -13.02 0.61
N LEU A 119 -9.34 -12.90 -0.60
CA LEU A 119 -9.16 -14.03 -1.52
C LEU A 119 -8.21 -15.09 -0.97
N LEU A 120 -7.09 -14.67 -0.35
CA LEU A 120 -6.14 -15.60 0.25
C LEU A 120 -6.68 -16.30 1.52
N ARG A 121 -7.53 -15.64 2.29
CA ARG A 121 -8.22 -16.26 3.45
C ARG A 121 -9.29 -17.26 3.00
N GLY A 122 -10.04 -16.93 1.95
CA GLY A 122 -11.07 -17.79 1.40
C GLY A 122 -10.56 -19.14 0.91
N GLU A 123 -9.38 -19.20 0.27
CA GLU A 123 -8.81 -20.49 -0.16
C GLU A 123 -8.37 -21.37 1.01
N ARG A 124 -7.80 -20.80 2.08
CA ARG A 124 -7.41 -21.58 3.28
C ARG A 124 -8.59 -22.22 3.98
N ALA A 125 -9.72 -21.50 4.07
CA ALA A 125 -10.94 -22.02 4.66
C ALA A 125 -11.55 -23.17 3.82
N VAL A 126 -11.53 -23.05 2.49
CA VAL A 126 -12.00 -24.10 1.57
C VAL A 126 -11.10 -25.34 1.63
N GLU A 127 -9.79 -25.15 1.70
CA GLU A 127 -8.82 -26.26 1.77
C GLU A 127 -8.91 -27.02 3.11
N GLN A 128 -9.06 -26.31 4.23
CA GLN A 128 -9.32 -26.93 5.53
C GLN A 128 -10.65 -27.70 5.57
N GLY A 129 -11.71 -27.16 4.97
CA GLY A 129 -13.02 -27.84 4.88
C GLY A 129 -12.95 -29.14 4.08
N ARG A 130 -12.16 -29.20 2.99
CA ARG A 130 -11.96 -30.43 2.21
C ARG A 130 -11.17 -31.50 2.97
N LEU A 131 -10.16 -31.11 3.75
CA LEU A 131 -9.35 -32.04 4.55
C LEU A 131 -10.16 -32.67 5.70
N VAL A 132 -11.14 -31.94 6.23
CA VAL A 132 -12.05 -32.43 7.29
C VAL A 132 -13.19 -33.25 6.69
N GLY A 133 -13.77 -32.83 5.56
CA GLY A 133 -14.90 -33.52 4.91
C GLY A 133 -14.54 -34.79 4.14
N GLY A 134 -13.28 -34.97 3.72
CA GLY A 134 -12.82 -36.19 3.04
C GLY A 134 -12.45 -37.36 3.96
N ARG A 135 -12.65 -37.23 5.27
CA ARG A 135 -12.38 -38.26 6.29
C ARG A 135 -13.65 -38.89 6.87
N GLY A 136 -14.83 -38.61 6.29
CA GLY A 136 -16.12 -39.14 6.70
C GLY A 136 -16.61 -40.24 5.79
#